data_AF-A0AAQ3K495-F1
#
_entry.id   AF-A0AAQ3K495-F1
#
_cell.length_a   1.000
_cell.length_b   1.000
_cell.length_c   1.000
_cell.angle_alpha   90.00
_cell.angle_beta   90.00
_cell.angle_gamma   90.00
#
_symmetry.space_group_name_H-M   'P 1'
#
loop_
_entity.id
_entity.type
_entity.pdbx_description
1 polymer ?
#
loop_
_entity_poly.entity_id
_entity_poly.type
_entity_poly.pdbx_seq_one_letter_code
_entity_poly.pdbx_strand_id
1 'polypeptide(L)'
;MKKVPEKLGVLAEYKAIKKTLKGIVYESVEPQEFGEGWHRMNEDYGLEKNEWLSSLFLDSARWVPIYVRAVFWARMSTTQRSESMNAFFDEYVNSKTSLRQFVEQYDNALRSKVEKENKADFDSLNSSYQLMTSHYFGKQF
;
A
#
# COMPACT_ATOMS: atom_id res chain seq x y z
N MET A 1 -7.96 -5.97 -2.31
CA MET A 1 -9.32 -5.39 -2.19
C MET A 1 -9.72 -4.36 -3.27
N LYS A 2 -8.79 -3.75 -4.04
CA LYS A 2 -9.15 -2.72 -5.06
C LYS A 2 -10.07 -3.20 -6.20
N LYS A 3 -10.03 -4.49 -6.56
CA LYS A 3 -10.87 -5.09 -7.61
C LYS A 3 -12.27 -5.51 -7.13
N VAL A 4 -12.55 -5.47 -5.82
CA VAL A 4 -13.87 -5.81 -5.26
C VAL A 4 -15.00 -4.96 -5.86
N PRO A 5 -14.87 -3.62 -6.01
CA PRO A 5 -15.87 -2.80 -6.68
C PRO A 5 -16.06 -3.17 -8.16
N GLU A 6 -14.99 -3.50 -8.88
CA GLU A 6 -15.07 -3.88 -10.30
C GLU A 6 -15.78 -5.22 -10.49
N LYS A 7 -15.53 -6.18 -9.59
CA LYS A 7 -16.01 -7.56 -9.71
C LYS A 7 -17.40 -7.78 -9.11
N LEU A 8 -17.74 -7.05 -8.05
CA LEU A 8 -18.99 -7.24 -7.30
C LEU A 8 -19.88 -5.99 -7.31
N GLY A 9 -19.44 -4.86 -7.88
CA GLY A 9 -20.16 -3.58 -7.81
C GLY A 9 -21.49 -3.53 -8.55
N VAL A 10 -21.75 -4.48 -9.46
CA VAL A 10 -23.01 -4.60 -10.20
C VAL A 10 -24.10 -5.29 -9.36
N LEU A 11 -23.72 -5.96 -8.27
CA LEU A 11 -24.67 -6.64 -7.39
C LEU A 11 -25.45 -5.63 -6.55
N ALA A 12 -26.77 -5.81 -6.44
CA ALA A 12 -27.63 -4.94 -5.65
C ALA A 12 -27.18 -4.83 -4.18
N GLU A 13 -26.64 -5.93 -3.63
CA GLU A 13 -26.18 -6.04 -2.25
C GLU A 13 -24.70 -5.72 -2.06
N TYR A 14 -24.03 -5.15 -3.07
CA TYR A 14 -22.59 -4.87 -3.06
C TYR A 14 -22.08 -4.20 -1.77
N LYS A 15 -22.82 -3.23 -1.24
CA LYS A 15 -22.43 -2.53 0.00
C LYS A 15 -22.37 -3.48 1.20
N ALA A 16 -23.35 -4.38 1.31
CA ALA A 16 -23.42 -5.38 2.37
C ALA A 16 -22.32 -6.42 2.17
N ILE A 17 -22.20 -7.01 0.97
CA ILE A 17 -21.15 -7.97 0.61
C ILE A 17 -19.76 -7.43 0.94
N LYS A 18 -19.47 -6.19 0.52
CA LYS A 18 -18.17 -5.54 0.78
C LYS A 18 -17.90 -5.36 2.27
N LYS A 19 -18.92 -5.03 3.06
CA LYS A 19 -18.80 -4.86 4.52
C LYS A 19 -18.50 -6.22 5.16
N THR A 20 -19.29 -7.24 4.84
CA THR A 20 -19.15 -8.61 5.34
C THR A 20 -17.77 -9.19 4.99
N LEU A 21 -17.35 -9.07 3.73
CA LEU A 21 -16.03 -9.50 3.26
C LEU A 21 -14.89 -8.83 4.04
N LYS A 22 -14.99 -7.53 4.31
CA LYS A 22 -13.97 -6.83 5.11
C LYS A 22 -13.94 -7.35 6.55
N GLY A 23 -15.09 -7.58 7.18
CA GLY A 23 -15.18 -8.17 8.51
C GLY A 23 -14.47 -9.52 8.54
N ILE A 24 -14.85 -10.44 7.65
CA ILE A 24 -14.24 -11.78 7.55
C ILE A 24 -12.72 -11.70 7.34
N VAL A 25 -12.24 -10.81 6.47
CA VAL A 25 -10.79 -10.72 6.18
C VAL A 25 -9.98 -10.15 7.35
N TYR A 26 -10.50 -9.15 8.06
CA TYR A 26 -9.72 -8.37 9.04
C TYR A 26 -10.04 -8.70 10.51
N GLU A 27 -11.20 -9.29 10.79
CA GLU A 27 -11.67 -9.57 12.15
C GLU A 27 -11.54 -11.05 12.53
N SER A 28 -11.38 -11.97 11.57
CA SER A 28 -11.12 -13.38 11.88
C SER A 28 -9.78 -13.58 12.60
N VAL A 29 -9.81 -14.38 13.67
CA VAL A 29 -8.66 -14.68 14.54
C VAL A 29 -8.10 -16.07 14.28
N GLU A 30 -8.96 -17.00 13.85
CA GLU A 30 -8.57 -18.37 13.45
C GLU A 30 -8.87 -18.70 11.98
N PRO A 31 -8.03 -19.52 11.30
CA PRO A 31 -8.26 -19.91 9.90
C PRO A 31 -9.63 -20.54 9.65
N GLN A 32 -10.14 -21.25 10.65
CA GLN A 32 -11.46 -21.86 10.62
C GLN A 32 -12.57 -20.80 10.56
N GLU A 33 -12.50 -19.77 11.41
CA GLU A 33 -13.46 -18.65 11.40
C GLU A 33 -13.49 -17.94 10.05
N PHE A 34 -12.31 -17.74 9.44
CA PHE A 34 -12.22 -17.17 8.10
C PHE A 34 -12.93 -18.05 7.06
N GLY A 35 -12.65 -19.36 7.06
CA GLY A 35 -13.25 -20.31 6.12
C GLY A 35 -14.77 -20.39 6.26
N GLU A 36 -15.27 -20.53 7.49
CA GLU A 36 -16.70 -20.57 7.79
C GLU A 36 -17.40 -19.24 7.45
N GLY A 37 -16.79 -18.11 7.80
CA GLY A 37 -17.32 -16.79 7.48
C GLY A 37 -17.40 -16.55 5.98
N TRP A 38 -16.36 -16.96 5.24
CA TRP A 38 -16.34 -16.88 3.78
C TRP A 38 -17.43 -17.75 3.13
N HIS A 39 -17.58 -18.98 3.62
CA HIS A 39 -18.60 -19.90 3.13
C HIS A 39 -20.01 -19.35 3.37
N ARG A 40 -20.29 -18.89 4.61
CA ARG A 40 -21.58 -18.29 4.98
C ARG A 40 -21.90 -17.05 4.14
N MET A 41 -20.92 -16.17 3.91
CA MET A 41 -21.09 -15.03 3.02
C MET A 41 -21.45 -15.47 1.59
N ASN A 42 -20.83 -16.53 1.07
CA ASN A 42 -21.17 -17.02 -0.25
C ASN A 42 -22.59 -17.57 -0.34
N GLU A 43 -23.06 -18.27 0.70
CA GLU A 43 -24.44 -18.77 0.78
C GLU A 43 -25.46 -17.63 0.90
N ASP A 44 -25.23 -16.69 1.82
CA ASP A 44 -26.15 -15.57 2.10
C ASP A 44 -26.40 -14.68 0.87
N TYR A 45 -25.40 -14.55 -0.01
CA TYR A 45 -25.45 -13.69 -1.18
C TYR A 45 -25.44 -14.45 -2.53
N GLY A 46 -25.53 -15.78 -2.52
CA GLY A 46 -25.56 -16.61 -3.73
C GLY A 46 -24.31 -16.47 -4.62
N LEU A 47 -23.12 -16.40 -4.00
CA LEU A 47 -21.83 -16.13 -4.66
C LEU A 47 -21.02 -17.40 -4.93
N GLU A 48 -21.55 -18.60 -4.69
CA GLU A 48 -20.82 -19.87 -4.77
C GLU A 48 -20.29 -20.17 -6.18
N LYS A 49 -21.00 -19.69 -7.21
CA LYS A 49 -20.61 -19.84 -8.62
C LYS A 49 -19.68 -18.74 -9.13
N ASN A 50 -19.26 -17.81 -8.26
CA ASN A 50 -18.38 -16.72 -8.66
C ASN A 50 -16.92 -17.20 -8.73
N GLU A 51 -16.46 -17.50 -9.95
CA GLU A 51 -15.09 -18.01 -10.19
C GLU A 51 -14.01 -17.09 -9.62
N TRP A 52 -14.21 -15.77 -9.66
CA TRP A 52 -13.25 -14.81 -9.14
C TRP A 52 -13.14 -14.90 -7.61
N LEU A 53 -14.25 -15.04 -6.89
CA LEU A 53 -14.24 -15.25 -5.44
C LEU A 53 -13.62 -16.61 -5.08
N SER A 54 -13.91 -17.66 -5.85
CA SER A 54 -13.29 -18.97 -5.66
C SER A 54 -11.78 -18.91 -5.83
N SER A 55 -11.28 -18.27 -6.89
CA SER A 55 -9.84 -18.05 -7.09
C SER A 55 -9.24 -17.20 -5.97
N LEU A 56 -9.93 -16.15 -5.53
CA LEU A 56 -9.46 -15.28 -4.46
C LEU A 56 -9.34 -16.03 -3.12
N PHE A 57 -10.26 -16.96 -2.84
CA PHE A 57 -10.23 -17.83 -1.67
C PHE A 57 -9.08 -18.84 -1.73
N LEU A 58 -8.82 -19.45 -2.89
CA LEU A 58 -7.69 -20.36 -3.08
C LEU A 58 -6.35 -19.67 -2.79
N ASP A 59 -6.24 -18.39 -3.12
CA ASP A 59 -5.05 -17.58 -2.84
C ASP A 59 -5.02 -16.97 -1.42
N SER A 60 -6.01 -17.26 -0.56
CA SER A 60 -6.17 -16.64 0.77
C SER A 60 -4.90 -16.68 1.62
N ALA A 61 -4.13 -17.76 1.56
CA ALA A 61 -2.85 -17.92 2.26
C ALA A 61 -1.82 -16.82 1.94
N ARG A 62 -1.93 -16.16 0.79
CA ARG A 62 -0.97 -15.14 0.33
C ARG A 62 -1.32 -13.72 0.77
N TRP A 63 -2.57 -13.45 1.15
CA TRP A 63 -3.05 -12.07 1.31
C TRP A 63 -3.97 -11.84 2.51
N VAL A 64 -4.59 -12.88 3.08
CA VAL A 64 -5.44 -12.70 4.26
C VAL A 64 -4.53 -12.57 5.49
N PRO A 65 -4.72 -11.51 6.31
CA PRO A 65 -3.89 -11.22 7.48
C PRO A 65 -3.58 -12.42 8.36
N ILE A 66 -4.57 -13.29 8.59
CA ILE A 66 -4.43 -14.43 9.48
C ILE A 66 -3.34 -15.43 9.06
N TYR A 67 -3.19 -15.67 7.76
CA TYR A 67 -2.17 -16.58 7.23
C TYR A 67 -0.81 -15.90 7.11
N VAL A 68 -0.79 -14.58 6.87
CA VAL A 68 0.46 -13.84 6.67
C VAL A 68 1.04 -13.25 7.95
N ARG A 69 0.30 -13.23 9.08
CA ARG A 69 0.76 -12.61 10.35
C ARG A 69 2.03 -13.25 10.91
N ALA A 70 2.23 -14.54 10.63
CA ALA A 70 3.40 -15.28 11.10
C ALA A 70 4.66 -15.00 10.26
N VAL A 71 4.49 -14.33 9.11
CA VAL A 71 5.58 -14.00 8.20
C VAL A 71 5.98 -12.54 8.43
N PHE A 72 7.22 -12.31 8.83
CA PHE A 72 7.74 -10.95 9.02
C PHE A 72 8.00 -10.29 7.66
N TRP A 73 7.05 -9.46 7.23
CA TRP A 73 7.11 -8.71 5.98
C TRP A 73 7.74 -7.32 6.21
N ALA A 74 9.02 -7.29 6.57
CA ALA A 74 9.77 -6.05 6.78
C ALA A 74 9.55 -5.10 5.58
N ARG A 75 8.90 -3.96 5.83
CA ARG A 75 8.72 -2.89 4.83
C ARG A 75 7.87 -3.31 3.60
N MET A 76 7.10 -4.39 3.71
CA MET A 76 6.20 -4.91 2.67
C MET A 76 4.71 -4.79 3.01
N SER A 77 4.37 -4.70 4.31
CA SER A 77 3.01 -4.39 4.76
C SER A 77 2.61 -2.94 4.47
N THR A 78 3.58 -2.05 4.26
CA THR A 78 3.37 -0.63 4.00
C THR A 78 3.45 -0.33 2.51
N THR A 79 2.48 0.42 2.00
CA THR A 79 2.49 0.95 0.63
C THR A 79 3.53 2.06 0.42
N GLN A 80 4.28 2.41 1.46
CA GLN A 80 5.26 3.50 1.48
C GLN A 80 6.27 3.43 0.32
N ARG A 81 6.75 2.24 -0.06
CA ARG A 81 7.66 2.10 -1.21
C ARG A 81 6.99 2.48 -2.53
N SER A 82 5.79 1.95 -2.78
CA SER A 82 5.06 2.27 -4.01
C SER A 82 4.52 3.70 -3.99
N GLU A 83 4.09 4.21 -2.85
CA GLU A 83 3.64 5.60 -2.67
C GLU A 83 4.78 6.58 -2.89
N SER A 84 5.97 6.32 -2.33
CA SER A 84 7.16 7.14 -2.55
C SER A 84 7.57 7.16 -4.02
N MET A 85 7.53 6.01 -4.68
CA MET A 85 7.88 5.91 -6.10
C MET A 85 6.81 6.54 -7.00
N ASN A 86 5.54 6.41 -6.65
CA ASN A 86 4.46 7.09 -7.36
C ASN A 86 4.58 8.62 -7.19
N ALA A 87 4.80 9.10 -5.96
CA ALA A 87 4.98 10.53 -5.68
C ALA A 87 6.20 11.11 -6.42
N PHE A 88 7.26 10.32 -6.59
CA PHE A 88 8.43 10.73 -7.36
C PHE A 88 8.09 11.01 -8.84
N PHE A 89 7.23 10.19 -9.46
CA PHE A 89 6.88 10.31 -10.87
C PHE A 89 5.56 11.05 -11.14
N ASP A 90 4.81 11.44 -10.11
CA ASP A 90 3.45 12.01 -10.24
C ASP A 90 3.42 13.29 -11.09
N GLU A 91 4.48 14.09 -11.01
CA GLU A 91 4.66 15.33 -11.81
C GLU A 91 5.10 15.07 -13.26
N TYR A 92 5.55 13.84 -13.58
CA TYR A 92 6.25 13.51 -14.84
C TYR A 92 5.48 12.53 -15.73
N VAL A 93 4.70 11.63 -15.14
CA VAL A 93 4.06 10.49 -15.84
C VAL A 93 2.59 10.41 -15.51
N ASN A 94 1.74 10.20 -16.52
CA ASN A 94 0.32 9.94 -16.34
C ASN A 94 -0.16 8.81 -17.25
N SER A 95 -1.47 8.49 -17.19
CA SER A 95 -2.07 7.38 -17.94
C SER A 95 -2.00 7.51 -19.47
N LYS A 96 -1.69 8.70 -19.99
CA LYS A 96 -1.54 8.97 -21.43
C LYS A 96 -0.08 9.02 -21.87
N THR A 97 0.89 8.96 -20.95
CA THR A 97 2.31 8.97 -21.27
C THR A 97 2.67 7.69 -22.02
N SER A 98 3.10 7.82 -23.28
CA SER A 98 3.61 6.69 -24.05
C SER A 98 4.96 6.18 -23.51
N LEU A 99 5.32 4.95 -23.85
CA LEU A 99 6.60 4.37 -23.40
C LEU A 99 7.82 5.20 -23.83
N ARG A 100 7.78 5.78 -25.04
CA ARG A 100 8.86 6.67 -25.51
C ARG A 100 8.94 7.92 -24.64
N GLN A 101 7.82 8.59 -24.41
CA GLN A 101 7.76 9.78 -23.55
C GLN A 101 8.17 9.46 -22.11
N PHE A 102 7.87 8.25 -21.63
CA PHE A 102 8.30 7.81 -20.31
C PHE A 102 9.83 7.82 -20.16
N VAL A 103 10.57 7.37 -21.17
CA VAL A 103 12.05 7.40 -21.12
C VAL A 103 12.57 8.84 -21.00
N GLU A 104 12.02 9.75 -21.79
CA GLU A 104 12.39 11.18 -21.75
C GLU A 104 12.02 11.81 -20.39
N GLN A 105 10.84 11.47 -19.85
CA GLN A 105 10.38 11.99 -18.55
C GLN A 105 11.14 11.40 -17.37
N TYR A 106 11.62 10.17 -17.48
CA TYR A 106 12.46 9.54 -16.47
C TYR A 106 13.77 10.32 -16.27
N ASP A 107 14.44 10.70 -17.36
CA ASP A 107 15.68 11.47 -17.29
C ASP A 107 15.44 12.86 -16.68
N ASN A 108 14.30 13.49 -17.00
CA ASN A 108 13.90 14.78 -16.41
C ASN A 108 13.63 14.65 -14.91
N ALA A 109 12.92 13.61 -14.49
CA ALA A 109 12.65 13.34 -13.07
C ALA A 109 13.95 13.12 -12.30
N LEU A 110 14.88 12.36 -12.88
CA LEU A 110 16.19 12.11 -12.27
C LEU A 110 17.01 13.39 -12.14
N ARG A 111 17.06 14.21 -13.19
CA ARG A 111 17.77 15.50 -13.14
C ARG A 111 17.21 16.42 -12.06
N SER A 112 15.89 16.56 -12.00
CA SER A 112 15.23 17.40 -10.98
C SER A 112 15.49 16.89 -9.57
N LYS A 113 15.54 15.56 -9.37
CA LYS A 113 15.91 14.97 -8.08
C LYS A 113 17.29 15.41 -7.63
N VAL A 114 18.29 15.27 -8.49
CA VAL A 114 19.68 15.64 -8.20
C VAL A 114 19.80 17.14 -7.92
N GLU A 115 19.09 17.98 -8.68
CA GLU A 115 19.06 19.42 -8.45
C GLU A 115 18.46 19.78 -7.08
N LYS A 116 17.35 19.12 -6.69
CA LYS A 116 16.72 19.30 -5.38
C LYS A 116 17.65 18.83 -4.24
N GLU A 117 18.34 17.70 -4.41
CA GLU A 117 19.33 17.19 -3.45
C GLU A 117 20.51 18.16 -3.30
N ASN A 118 21.13 18.59 -4.40
CA ASN A 118 22.23 19.55 -4.37
C ASN A 118 21.85 20.87 -3.70
N LYS A 119 20.62 21.35 -3.95
CA LYS A 119 20.11 22.55 -3.30
C LYS A 119 19.93 22.33 -1.80
N ALA A 120 19.33 21.21 -1.40
CA ALA A 120 19.15 20.88 0.01
C ALA A 120 20.50 20.73 0.75
N ASP A 121 21.50 20.12 0.12
CA ASP A 121 22.85 20.01 0.66
C ASP A 121 23.51 21.38 0.81
N PHE A 122 23.41 22.23 -0.22
CA PHE A 122 23.90 23.60 -0.15
C PHE A 122 23.23 24.40 0.97
N ASP A 123 21.89 24.33 1.07
CA ASP A 123 21.12 25.01 2.10
C ASP A 123 21.48 24.47 3.49
N SER A 124 21.70 23.16 3.65
CA SER A 124 22.11 22.54 4.92
C SER A 124 23.52 22.97 5.34
N LEU A 125 24.46 23.07 4.40
CA LEU A 125 25.84 23.50 4.67
C LEU A 125 25.95 25.00 4.94
N ASN A 126 25.08 25.81 4.33
CA ASN A 126 25.11 27.26 4.43
C ASN A 126 24.11 27.84 5.44
N SER A 127 23.27 27.00 6.05
CA SER A 127 22.43 27.40 7.18
C SER A 127 23.22 27.29 8.49
N SER A 128 23.41 28.43 9.16
CA SER A 128 23.92 28.43 10.54
C SER A 128 22.83 27.88 11.45
N TYR A 129 22.89 26.60 11.80
CA TYR A 129 22.06 26.09 12.89
C TYR A 129 22.52 26.72 14.20
N GLN A 130 21.69 27.57 14.81
CA GLN A 130 21.91 27.95 16.20
C GLN A 130 21.73 26.67 17.05
N LEU A 131 22.82 26.22 17.68
CA LEU A 131 22.76 25.19 18.71
C LEU A 131 21.82 25.68 19.82
N MET A 132 20.61 25.12 19.86
CA MET A 132 19.59 25.45 20.88
C MET A 132 19.94 24.91 22.27
N THR A 133 21.02 24.14 22.42
CA THR A 133 21.43 23.57 23.70
C THR A 133 22.53 24.42 24.34
N SER A 134 22.13 25.27 25.28
CA SER A 134 23.02 26.03 26.18
C SER A 134 23.70 25.17 27.27
N HIS A 135 23.71 23.85 27.13
CA HIS A 135 24.12 22.97 28.22
C HIS A 135 25.63 22.67 28.15
N TYR A 136 26.34 23.17 29.16
CA TYR A 136 27.70 22.77 29.48
C TYR A 136 27.70 21.28 29.87
N PHE A 137 28.19 20.41 28.99
CA PHE A 137 28.65 19.10 29.42
C PHE A 137 29.88 19.31 30.32
N GLY A 138 29.64 19.26 31.63
CA GLY A 138 30.70 19.22 32.62
C GLY A 138 31.67 18.08 32.30
N LYS A 139 32.96 18.43 32.19
CA LYS A 139 34.07 17.48 32.16
C LYS A 139 33.94 16.57 33.39
N GLN A 140 33.71 15.28 33.18
CA GLN A 140 34.00 14.27 34.19
C GLN A 140 35.47 13.90 34.07
N PHE A 141 36.30 14.56 34.89
CA PHE A 141 37.51 13.99 35.48
C PHE A 141 37.52 14.38 36.95
#